data_AF-W5TAQ3-F1
#
_entry.id   AF-W5TAQ3-F1
#
_cell.length_a   1.000
_cell.length_b   1.000
_cell.length_c   1.000
_cell.angle_alpha   90.00
_cell.angle_beta   90.00
_cell.angle_gamma   90.00
#
_symmetry.space_group_name_H-M   'P 1'
#
loop_
_entity.id
_entity.type
_entity.pdbx_description
1 polymer ?
#
loop_
_entity_poly.entity_id
_entity_poly.type
_entity_poly.pdbx_seq_one_letter_code
_entity_poly.pdbx_strand_id
1 'polypeptide(L)'
;MTADNEFDEFDESAPAAPDRRNTTYEVFNPDHTVGVACDRDGEVIGLHITDDARDNGDAWLAAEIVRIARLAHTKSRVGLRSEMEANGTRSYTIDSFALPTESSYRAMEIAEFGTNS
;
A
#
# COMPACT_ATOMS: atom_id res chain seq x y z
N MET A 1 12.53 -18.11 -56.54
CA MET A 1 12.48 -19.00 -55.36
C MET A 1 13.80 -18.77 -54.66
N THR A 2 13.89 -18.08 -53.53
CA THR A 2 13.00 -18.11 -52.35
C THR A 2 13.00 -16.72 -51.72
N ALA A 3 11.81 -16.23 -51.37
CA ALA A 3 11.64 -15.06 -50.53
C ALA A 3 11.51 -15.57 -49.11
N ASP A 4 12.40 -15.17 -48.21
CA ASP A 4 12.24 -15.35 -46.77
C ASP A 4 12.79 -14.08 -46.10
N ASN A 5 11.99 -13.01 -46.20
CA ASN A 5 12.18 -11.77 -45.46
C ASN A 5 11.17 -11.74 -44.31
N GLU A 6 11.65 -11.24 -43.16
CA GLU A 6 10.87 -10.73 -42.03
C GLU A 6 10.05 -11.72 -41.20
N PHE A 7 10.67 -12.21 -40.12
CA PHE A 7 10.03 -12.22 -38.80
C PHE A 7 11.10 -11.95 -37.75
N ASP A 8 11.54 -10.69 -37.68
CA ASP A 8 12.32 -10.17 -36.56
C ASP A 8 11.36 -9.59 -35.52
N GLU A 9 11.61 -9.94 -34.27
CA GLU A 9 11.12 -9.30 -33.03
C GLU A 9 9.62 -9.01 -32.89
N PHE A 10 8.88 -10.00 -32.40
CA PHE A 10 7.93 -9.70 -31.32
C PHE A 10 8.70 -9.73 -30.00
N ASP A 11 9.31 -8.60 -29.64
CA ASP A 11 9.54 -8.28 -28.23
C ASP A 11 8.16 -8.08 -27.58
N GLU A 12 7.50 -9.19 -27.26
CA GLU A 12 6.50 -9.24 -26.20
C GLU A 12 7.25 -8.98 -24.89
N SER A 13 7.60 -7.73 -24.66
CA SER A 13 7.82 -7.18 -23.34
C SER A 13 6.52 -7.31 -22.57
N ALA A 14 6.22 -8.55 -22.14
CA ALA A 14 5.25 -8.82 -21.11
C ALA A 14 5.54 -7.80 -20.00
N PRO A 15 4.55 -7.03 -19.53
CA PRO A 15 4.79 -5.99 -18.54
C PRO A 15 5.57 -6.65 -17.41
N ALA A 16 6.79 -6.16 -17.17
CA ALA A 16 7.66 -6.68 -16.14
C ALA A 16 6.78 -6.86 -14.90
N ALA A 17 6.64 -8.11 -14.44
CA ALA A 17 5.76 -8.42 -13.32
C ALA A 17 6.10 -7.40 -12.22
N PRO A 18 5.10 -6.69 -11.67
CA PRO A 18 5.36 -5.57 -10.77
C PRO A 18 6.34 -6.02 -9.72
N ASP A 19 7.39 -5.24 -9.48
CA ASP A 19 8.42 -5.58 -8.50
C ASP A 19 7.81 -5.53 -7.10
N ARG A 20 7.17 -6.64 -6.72
CA ARG A 20 6.42 -6.79 -5.47
C ARG A 20 7.33 -6.62 -4.25
N ARG A 21 8.64 -6.83 -4.43
CA ARG A 21 9.64 -6.66 -3.36
C ARG A 21 9.87 -5.19 -3.02
N ASN A 22 9.58 -4.27 -3.95
CA ASN A 22 9.72 -2.83 -3.74
C ASN A 22 8.37 -2.12 -3.66
N THR A 23 7.30 -2.84 -3.28
CA THR A 23 5.98 -2.23 -3.10
C THR A 23 5.94 -1.47 -1.78
N THR A 24 5.74 -0.17 -1.88
CA THR A 24 5.53 0.73 -0.75
C THR A 24 4.05 1.06 -0.62
N TYR A 25 3.56 1.06 0.62
CA TYR A 25 2.19 1.40 0.98
C TYR A 25 2.17 2.73 1.70
N GLU A 26 1.71 3.76 1.01
CA GLU A 26 1.61 5.11 1.55
C GLU A 26 0.17 5.44 1.93
N VAL A 27 0.01 6.13 3.05
CA VAL A 27 -1.26 6.70 3.51
C VAL A 27 -1.01 8.14 3.94
N PHE A 28 -1.93 9.03 3.54
CA PHE A 28 -1.93 10.43 3.90
C PHE A 28 -3.23 10.77 4.63
N ASN A 29 -3.18 11.77 5.50
CA ASN A 29 -4.39 12.37 6.03
C ASN A 29 -5.14 13.16 4.92
N PRO A 30 -6.43 13.49 5.11
CA PRO A 30 -7.23 14.16 4.08
C PRO A 30 -6.65 15.50 3.62
N ASP A 31 -5.97 16.21 4.51
CA ASP A 31 -5.35 17.50 4.23
C ASP A 31 -3.94 17.37 3.62
N HIS A 32 -3.43 16.15 3.43
CA HIS A 32 -2.09 15.86 2.93
C HIS A 32 -0.93 16.51 3.72
N THR A 33 -1.17 16.86 4.98
CA THR A 33 -0.17 17.47 5.86
C THR A 33 0.69 16.45 6.60
N VAL A 34 0.21 15.21 6.75
CA VAL A 34 0.92 14.08 7.37
C VAL A 34 0.74 12.84 6.51
N GLY A 35 1.84 12.14 6.22
CA GLY A 35 1.85 10.88 5.50
C GLY A 35 2.84 9.88 6.06
N VAL A 36 2.51 8.59 6.02
CA VAL A 36 3.40 7.50 6.44
C VAL A 36 3.49 6.48 5.32
N ALA A 37 4.72 6.04 5.04
CA ALA A 37 5.04 5.00 4.07
C ALA A 37 5.52 3.75 4.80
N CYS A 38 4.89 2.62 4.49
CA CYS A 38 5.29 1.30 4.96
C CYS A 38 5.80 0.44 3.81
N ASP A 39 6.78 -0.42 4.09
CA ASP A 39 7.18 -1.47 3.15
C ASP A 39 6.18 -2.65 3.18
N ARG A 40 6.53 -3.71 2.45
CA ARG A 40 5.78 -4.97 2.36
C ARG A 40 5.68 -5.73 3.69
N ASP A 41 6.68 -5.62 4.55
CA ASP A 41 6.68 -6.28 5.86
C ASP A 41 5.92 -5.45 6.91
N GLY A 42 5.53 -4.23 6.55
CA GLY A 42 4.78 -3.31 7.38
C GLY A 42 5.66 -2.43 8.25
N GLU A 43 6.96 -2.37 7.96
CA GLU A 43 7.92 -1.46 8.59
C GLU A 43 7.77 -0.06 8.03
N VAL A 44 7.88 0.96 8.88
CA VAL A 44 7.82 2.36 8.44
C VAL A 44 9.15 2.74 7.80
N ILE A 45 9.11 3.06 6.50
CA ILE A 45 10.28 3.45 5.71
C ILE A 45 10.29 4.94 5.33
N GLY A 46 9.18 5.65 5.56
CA GLY A 46 9.06 7.07 5.24
C GLY A 46 8.01 7.79 6.08
N LEU A 47 8.28 9.07 6.35
CA LEU A 47 7.40 9.98 7.08
C LEU A 47 7.39 11.34 6.38
N HIS A 48 6.20 11.83 6.07
CA HIS A 48 5.95 13.15 5.49
C HIS A 48 5.21 14.01 6.51
N ILE A 49 5.72 15.22 6.78
CA ILE A 49 5.10 16.20 7.67
C ILE A 49 5.33 17.58 7.07
N THR A 50 4.26 18.33 6.80
CA THR A 50 4.32 19.73 6.38
C THR A 50 4.44 20.67 7.58
N ASP A 51 4.79 21.93 7.34
CA ASP A 51 4.86 22.92 8.43
C ASP A 51 3.48 23.18 9.07
N ASP A 52 2.39 23.16 8.28
CA ASP A 52 1.02 23.27 8.79
C ASP A 52 0.67 22.19 9.82
N ALA A 53 1.18 20.97 9.66
CA ALA A 53 1.00 19.90 10.64
C ALA A 53 1.76 20.15 11.95
N ARG A 54 2.89 20.86 11.90
CA ARG A 54 3.69 21.21 13.09
C ARG A 54 3.02 22.30 13.91
N ASP A 55 2.34 23.22 13.24
CA ASP A 55 1.64 24.34 13.88
C ASP A 55 0.42 23.91 14.70
N ASN A 56 -0.14 22.72 14.45
CA ASN A 56 -1.21 22.12 15.26
C ASN A 56 -0.74 21.62 16.64
N GLY A 57 0.57 21.55 16.88
CA GLY A 57 1.19 21.18 18.15
C GLY A 57 1.49 19.68 18.32
N ASP A 58 2.48 19.39 19.17
CA ASP A 58 3.09 18.06 19.31
C ASP A 58 2.11 16.94 19.68
N ALA A 59 1.14 17.22 20.55
CA ALA A 59 0.17 16.22 20.99
C ALA A 59 -0.78 15.79 19.85
N TRP A 60 -1.23 16.75 19.03
CA TRP A 60 -2.03 16.47 17.84
C TRP A 60 -1.18 15.73 16.81
N LEU A 61 0.03 16.22 16.55
CA LEU A 61 0.93 15.64 15.54
C LEU A 61 1.30 14.19 15.88
N ALA A 62 1.62 13.90 17.15
CA ALA A 62 1.91 12.54 17.59
C ALA A 62 0.69 11.61 17.41
N ALA A 63 -0.51 12.08 17.76
CA ALA A 63 -1.73 11.31 17.56
C ALA A 63 -2.02 11.06 16.07
N GLU A 64 -1.82 12.07 15.22
CA GLU A 64 -1.98 11.97 13.77
C GLU A 64 -1.01 10.97 13.17
N ILE A 65 0.30 11.07 13.48
CA ILE A 65 1.32 10.14 12.98
C ILE A 65 0.97 8.69 13.36
N VAL A 66 0.58 8.46 14.62
CA VAL A 66 0.21 7.10 15.08
C VAL A 66 -1.03 6.58 14.35
N ARG A 67 -2.02 7.45 14.07
CA ARG A 67 -3.22 7.10 13.31
C ARG A 67 -2.88 6.70 11.88
N ILE A 68 -2.14 7.53 11.16
CA ILE A 68 -1.73 7.28 9.78
C ILE A 68 -0.82 6.05 9.68
N ALA A 69 0.11 5.87 10.64
CA ALA A 69 0.97 4.69 10.68
C ALA A 69 0.19 3.38 10.85
N ARG A 70 -0.89 3.38 11.65
CA ARG A 70 -1.77 2.20 11.77
C ARG A 70 -2.47 1.87 10.46
N LEU A 71 -2.93 2.89 9.73
CA LEU A 71 -3.55 2.71 8.41
C LEU A 71 -2.52 2.18 7.40
N ALA A 72 -1.34 2.78 7.32
CA ALA A 72 -0.26 2.34 6.42
C ALA A 72 0.16 0.89 6.68
N HIS A 73 0.32 0.51 7.96
CA HIS A 73 0.60 -0.87 8.35
C HIS A 73 -0.53 -1.83 7.94
N THR A 74 -1.78 -1.44 8.15
CA THR A 74 -2.95 -2.25 7.77
C THR A 74 -3.02 -2.44 6.26
N LYS A 75 -2.77 -1.37 5.49
CA LYS A 75 -2.71 -1.40 4.02
C LYS A 75 -1.64 -2.36 3.51
N SER A 76 -0.46 -2.35 4.15
CA SER A 76 0.62 -3.30 3.84
C SER A 76 0.17 -4.75 4.06
N ARG A 77 -0.54 -5.06 5.15
CA ARG A 77 -1.09 -6.41 5.40
C ARG A 77 -2.16 -6.83 4.39
N VAL A 78 -3.00 -5.90 3.91
CA VAL A 78 -3.95 -6.18 2.81
C VAL A 78 -3.18 -6.49 1.51
N GLY A 79 -2.10 -5.75 1.27
CA GLY A 79 -1.19 -5.99 0.16
C GLY A 79 -0.60 -7.41 0.18
N LEU A 80 -0.09 -7.83 1.35
CA LEU A 80 0.41 -9.18 1.56
C LEU A 80 -0.66 -10.25 1.29
N ARG A 81 -1.91 -10.01 1.73
CA ARG A 81 -3.03 -10.92 1.46
C ARG A 81 -3.23 -11.09 -0.05
N SER A 82 -3.31 -9.97 -0.75
CA SER A 82 -3.51 -9.92 -2.21
C SER A 82 -2.38 -10.64 -2.96
N GLU A 83 -1.15 -10.52 -2.47
CA GLU A 83 -0.01 -11.23 -3.05
C GLU A 83 -0.07 -12.74 -2.79
N MET A 84 -0.42 -13.17 -1.57
CA MET A 84 -0.56 -14.59 -1.27
C MET A 84 -1.66 -15.24 -2.11
N GLU A 85 -2.77 -14.54 -2.32
CA GLU A 85 -3.86 -14.95 -3.22
C GLU A 85 -3.34 -15.05 -4.68
N ALA A 86 -2.59 -14.06 -5.15
CA ALA A 86 -2.00 -14.06 -6.50
C ALA A 86 -0.97 -15.20 -6.72
N ASN A 87 -0.23 -15.58 -5.68
CA ASN A 87 0.73 -16.68 -5.71
C ASN A 87 0.07 -18.07 -5.63
N GLY A 88 -1.27 -18.14 -5.59
CA GLY A 88 -2.02 -19.39 -5.51
C GLY A 88 -1.96 -20.05 -4.13
N THR A 89 -1.65 -19.28 -3.08
CA THR A 89 -1.65 -19.78 -1.71
C THR A 89 -3.08 -20.18 -1.33
N ARG A 90 -3.24 -21.36 -0.73
CA ARG A 90 -4.55 -21.86 -0.35
C ARG A 90 -5.19 -20.93 0.69
N SER A 91 -6.47 -20.62 0.53
CA SER A 91 -7.17 -19.64 1.38
C SER A 91 -7.04 -19.90 2.88
N TYR A 92 -7.04 -21.16 3.33
CA TYR A 92 -6.86 -21.49 4.75
C TYR A 92 -5.49 -21.07 5.31
N THR A 93 -4.44 -21.08 4.48
CA THR A 93 -3.10 -20.64 4.88
C THR A 93 -3.08 -19.13 5.00
N ILE A 94 -3.75 -18.41 4.09
CA ILE A 94 -3.86 -16.95 4.11
C ILE A 94 -4.63 -16.49 5.36
N ASP A 95 -5.74 -17.16 5.65
CA ASP A 95 -6.58 -16.84 6.81
C ASP A 95 -5.87 -17.11 8.14
N SER A 96 -4.90 -18.05 8.17
CA SER A 96 -4.07 -18.30 9.36
C SER A 96 -3.19 -17.11 9.78
N PHE A 97 -2.85 -16.22 8.83
CA PHE A 97 -2.11 -14.99 9.11
C PHE A 97 -3.00 -13.83 9.61
N ALA A 98 -4.33 -14.05 9.69
CA ALA A 98 -5.31 -13.04 10.10
C ALA A 98 -5.09 -11.71 9.34
N LEU A 99 -4.93 -11.79 8.03
CA LEU A 99 -4.68 -10.61 7.20
C LEU A 99 -6.01 -9.88 6.92
N PRO A 100 -6.06 -8.55 7.13
CA PRO A 100 -7.23 -7.74 6.81
C PRO A 100 -7.58 -7.85 5.32
N THR A 101 -8.86 -7.69 5.01
CA THR A 101 -9.35 -7.57 3.63
C THR A 101 -9.34 -6.12 3.19
N GLU A 102 -9.30 -5.88 1.88
CA GLU A 102 -9.42 -4.54 1.29
C GLU A 102 -10.68 -3.81 1.77
N SER A 103 -11.82 -4.52 1.87
CA SER A 103 -13.06 -3.95 2.39
C SER A 103 -12.94 -3.52 3.87
N SER A 104 -12.22 -4.30 4.69
CA SER A 104 -11.98 -3.94 6.09
C SER A 104 -11.05 -2.73 6.23
N TYR A 105 -10.04 -2.62 5.36
CA TYR A 105 -9.17 -1.45 5.29
C TYR A 105 -9.95 -0.19 4.92
N ARG A 106 -10.79 -0.24 3.88
CA ARG A 106 -11.64 0.91 3.51
C ARG A 106 -12.61 1.31 4.61
N ALA A 107 -13.17 0.35 5.35
CA ALA A 107 -14.04 0.65 6.48
C ALA A 107 -13.26 1.38 7.60
N MET A 108 -12.01 0.99 7.87
CA MET A 108 -11.13 1.69 8.81
C MET A 108 -10.77 3.09 8.30
N GLU A 109 -10.40 3.23 7.03
CA GLU A 109 -10.09 4.52 6.41
C GLU A 109 -11.29 5.49 6.49
N ILE A 110 -12.51 5.00 6.23
CA ILE A 110 -13.75 5.78 6.40
C ILE A 110 -14.04 6.08 7.87
N ALA A 111 -13.77 5.17 8.80
CA ALA A 111 -13.96 5.46 10.22
C ALA A 111 -13.00 6.55 10.74
N GLU A 112 -11.75 6.53 10.25
CA GLU A 112 -10.70 7.47 10.65
C GLU A 112 -10.83 8.85 9.94
N PHE A 113 -11.27 8.87 8.68
CA PHE A 113 -11.33 10.11 7.87
C PHE A 113 -12.75 10.57 7.52
N GLY A 114 -13.74 9.70 7.53
CA GLY A 114 -15.09 9.95 7.03
C GLY A 114 -16.02 10.72 7.98
N THR A 115 -15.50 11.37 9.03
CA THR A 115 -16.32 12.15 9.97
C THR A 115 -16.25 13.67 9.75
N ASN A 116 -15.59 14.15 8.68
CA ASN A 116 -15.61 15.58 8.31
C ASN A 116 -16.36 15.81 6.98
N SER A 117 -17.69 15.78 7.03
CA SER A 117 -18.57 16.39 6.02
C SER A 117 -19.48 17.42 6.68
#